data_AF-A0A1B9MHR1-F1
#
_entry.id   AF-A0A1B9MHR1-F1
#
_cell.length_a   1.000
_cell.length_b   1.000
_cell.length_c   1.000
_cell.angle_alpha   90.00
_cell.angle_beta   90.00
_cell.angle_gamma   90.00
#
_symmetry.space_group_name_H-M   'P 1'
#
loop_
_entity.id
_entity.type
_entity.pdbx_description
1 polymer ?
#
loop_
_entity_poly.entity_id
_entity_poly.type
_entity_poly.pdbx_seq_one_letter_code
_entity_poly.pdbx_strand_id
1 'polypeptide(L)'
;MSILVCISYYFLSIVGFFIRYYFSGYIATDYANDKTLNRKRRWAIFYFYFIFLYSLLMMSQPGEGFFSNIIFFWLAVFIFILYVFFISFLETPRRYIKRKKWK
;
A
#
# COMPACT_ATOMS: atom_id res chain seq x y z
N MET A 1 18.45 12.76 5.52
CA MET A 1 16.97 12.76 5.48
C MET A 1 16.43 13.42 6.74
N SER A 2 15.42 14.30 6.66
CA SER A 2 14.88 14.95 7.86
C SER A 2 13.95 14.02 8.64
N ILE A 3 13.89 14.18 9.96
CA ILE A 3 13.03 13.38 10.85
C ILE A 3 11.56 13.47 10.42
N LEU A 4 11.12 14.66 9.99
CA LEU A 4 9.75 14.89 9.52
C LEU A 4 9.39 14.02 8.30
N VAL A 5 10.32 13.88 7.35
CA VAL A 5 10.12 13.04 6.15
C VAL A 5 9.99 11.56 6.53
N CYS A 6 10.76 11.10 7.52
CA CYS A 6 10.62 9.74 8.03
C CYS A 6 9.25 9.55 8.70
N ILE A 7 8.83 10.46 9.57
CA ILE A 7 7.53 10.38 10.27
C ILE A 7 6.38 10.36 9.26
N SER A 8 6.37 11.26 8.28
CA SER A 8 5.32 11.29 7.26
C SER A 8 5.30 10.01 6.42
N TYR A 9 6.47 9.49 6.05
CA TYR A 9 6.58 8.24 5.30
C TYR A 9 5.98 7.06 6.06
N TYR A 10 6.33 6.88 7.33
CA TYR A 10 5.81 5.78 8.14
C TYR A 10 4.32 5.92 8.42
N PHE A 11 3.86 7.13 8.74
CA PHE A 11 2.44 7.40 8.95
C PHE A 11 1.61 7.03 7.72
N LEU A 12 2.02 7.49 6.54
CA LEU A 12 1.36 7.14 5.28
C LEU A 12 1.45 5.64 5.00
N SER A 13 2.62 5.03 5.25
CA SER A 13 2.79 3.59 5.09
C SER A 13 1.81 2.78 5.96
N ILE A 14 1.47 3.25 7.16
CA ILE A 14 0.46 2.65 8.04
C ILE A 14 -0.96 2.88 7.47
N VAL A 15 -1.26 4.08 6.99
CA VAL A 15 -2.57 4.40 6.36
C VAL A 15 -2.88 3.44 5.21
N GLY A 16 -1.89 3.06 4.39
CA GLY A 16 -2.14 2.10 3.31
C GLY A 16 -2.50 0.69 3.77
N PHE A 17 -2.15 0.27 5.00
CA PHE A 17 -2.67 -0.99 5.55
C PHE A 17 -4.17 -0.91 5.81
N PHE A 18 -4.67 0.22 6.33
CA PHE A 18 -6.11 0.41 6.51
C PHE A 18 -6.85 0.41 5.17
N ILE A 19 -6.28 1.05 4.14
CA ILE A 19 -6.83 1.01 2.78
C ILE A 19 -6.84 -0.43 2.25
N ARG A 20 -5.76 -1.18 2.42
CA ARG A 20 -5.65 -2.58 2.00
C ARG A 20 -6.66 -3.48 2.71
N TYR A 21 -6.88 -3.25 4.00
CA TYR A 21 -7.88 -3.94 4.81
C TYR A 21 -9.30 -3.61 4.35
N TYR A 22 -9.60 -2.32 4.12
CA TYR A 22 -10.89 -1.89 3.58
C TYR A 22 -11.22 -2.64 2.28
N PHE A 23 -10.26 -2.75 1.35
CA PHE A 23 -10.50 -3.43 0.08
C PHE A 23 -10.47 -4.96 0.14
N SER A 24 -10.05 -5.59 1.26
CA SER A 24 -9.91 -7.04 1.32
C SER A 24 -11.23 -7.80 1.22
N GLY A 25 -12.36 -7.15 1.53
CA GLY A 25 -13.70 -7.75 1.49
C GLY A 25 -14.38 -7.73 0.11
N TYR A 26 -13.79 -7.07 -0.89
CA TYR A 26 -14.38 -6.88 -2.21
C TYR A 26 -13.76 -7.79 -3.26
N ILE A 27 -14.58 -8.24 -4.21
CA ILE A 27 -14.18 -9.10 -5.33
C ILE A 27 -14.39 -8.40 -6.68
N ALA A 28 -13.88 -8.99 -7.76
CA ALA A 28 -13.96 -8.42 -9.10
C ALA A 28 -15.39 -8.00 -9.52
N THR A 29 -16.41 -8.79 -9.16
CA THR A 29 -17.82 -8.48 -9.47
C THR A 29 -18.34 -7.25 -8.72
N ASP A 30 -17.90 -7.02 -7.48
CA ASP A 30 -18.31 -5.85 -6.69
C ASP A 30 -17.84 -4.56 -7.38
N TYR A 31 -16.60 -4.56 -7.90
CA TYR A 31 -16.05 -3.42 -8.65
C TYR A 31 -16.70 -3.23 -10.03
N ALA A 32 -17.20 -4.30 -10.65
CA ALA A 32 -17.92 -4.19 -11.92
C ALA A 32 -19.31 -3.58 -11.72
N ASN A 33 -19.98 -3.94 -10.63
CA ASN A 33 -21.35 -3.50 -10.34
C ASN A 33 -21.41 -2.09 -9.71
N ASP A 34 -20.41 -1.70 -8.92
CA ASP A 34 -20.36 -0.37 -8.27
C ASP A 34 -19.26 0.52 -8.86
N LYS A 35 -19.68 1.50 -9.68
CA LYS A 35 -18.79 2.51 -10.29
C LYS A 35 -18.08 3.37 -9.24
N THR A 36 -18.72 3.68 -8.11
CA THR A 36 -18.13 4.51 -7.06
C THR A 36 -17.04 3.75 -6.32
N LEU A 37 -17.26 2.46 -6.03
CA LEU A 37 -16.26 1.57 -5.44
C LEU A 37 -15.06 1.40 -6.37
N ASN A 38 -15.29 1.24 -7.67
CA ASN A 38 -14.21 1.16 -8.65
C ASN A 38 -13.40 2.46 -8.73
N ARG A 39 -14.05 3.63 -8.59
CA ARG A 39 -13.34 4.92 -8.50
C ARG A 39 -12.46 4.98 -7.26
N LYS A 40 -12.98 4.56 -6.09
CA LYS A 40 -12.19 4.46 -4.85
C LYS A 40 -10.99 3.51 -5.03
N ARG A 41 -11.18 2.38 -5.71
CA ARG A 41 -10.11 1.43 -6.05
C ARG A 41 -8.99 2.10 -6.85
N ARG A 42 -9.33 2.86 -7.89
CA ARG A 42 -8.34 3.58 -8.71
C ARG A 42 -7.53 4.59 -7.90
N TRP A 43 -8.18 5.34 -7.01
CA TRP A 43 -7.49 6.26 -6.10
C TRP A 43 -6.57 5.54 -5.12
N ALA A 44 -6.99 4.38 -4.60
CA ALA A 44 -6.16 3.56 -3.73
C ALA A 44 -4.93 3.00 -4.46
N ILE A 45 -5.08 2.57 -5.71
CA ILE A 45 -3.95 2.16 -6.56
C ILE A 45 -2.97 3.32 -6.75
N PHE A 46 -3.46 4.50 -7.09
CA PHE A 46 -2.63 5.71 -7.22
C PHE A 46 -1.87 6.01 -5.92
N TYR A 47 -2.55 5.91 -4.77
CA TYR A 47 -1.93 6.08 -3.46
C TYR A 47 -0.83 5.04 -3.20
N PHE A 48 -1.03 3.77 -3.55
CA PHE A 48 0.00 2.74 -3.37
C PHE A 48 1.20 2.96 -4.27
N TYR A 49 1.00 3.42 -5.52
CA TYR A 49 2.11 3.85 -6.38
C TYR A 49 2.87 5.05 -5.81
N PHE A 50 2.16 5.99 -5.19
CA PHE A 50 2.81 7.11 -4.49
C PHE A 50 3.71 6.62 -3.34
N ILE A 51 3.25 5.70 -2.50
CA ILE A 51 4.09 5.11 -1.43
C ILE A 51 5.24 4.28 -1.98
N PHE A 52 5.01 3.57 -3.09
CA PHE A 52 6.07 2.84 -3.78
C PHE A 52 7.20 3.78 -4.22
N LEU A 53 6.88 4.89 -4.88
CA LEU A 53 7.85 5.91 -5.27
C LEU A 53 8.51 6.56 -4.05
N TYR A 54 7.74 6.85 -3.00
CA TYR A 54 8.27 7.41 -1.76
C TYR A 54 9.28 6.45 -1.12
N SER A 55 9.02 5.14 -1.14
CA SER A 55 9.96 4.13 -0.63
C SER A 55 11.27 4.11 -1.41
N LEU A 56 11.23 4.28 -2.74
CA LEU A 56 12.43 4.46 -3.57
C LEU A 56 13.23 5.70 -3.14
N LEU A 57 12.56 6.82 -2.87
CA LEU A 57 13.22 8.04 -2.38
C LEU A 57 13.89 7.80 -1.01
N MET A 58 13.21 7.12 -0.08
CA MET A 58 13.76 6.72 1.24
C MET A 58 15.02 5.85 1.10
N MET A 59 15.05 4.94 0.14
CA MET A 59 16.22 4.09 -0.11
C MET A 59 17.38 4.84 -0.78
N SER A 60 17.09 5.87 -1.59
CA SER A 60 18.11 6.62 -2.34
C SER A 60 18.90 7.64 -1.51
N GLN A 61 18.39 8.05 -0.34
CA GLN A 61 18.98 9.09 0.50
C GLN A 61 19.25 8.59 1.92
N PRO A 62 20.28 7.75 2.13
CA PRO A 62 20.69 7.37 3.48
C PRO A 62 21.04 8.65 4.27
N GLY A 63 20.49 8.79 5.48
CA GLY A 63 20.78 9.91 6.37
C GLY A 63 22.21 9.86 6.92
N GLU A 64 22.52 10.70 7.90
CA GLU A 64 23.81 10.66 8.60
C GLU A 64 23.68 9.78 9.86
N GLY A 65 24.52 8.74 9.99
CA GLY A 65 24.53 7.82 11.15
C GLY A 65 24.42 6.32 10.79
N PHE A 66 25.48 5.54 11.01
CA PHE A 66 25.61 4.18 10.43
C PHE A 66 24.49 3.19 10.85
N PHE A 67 24.20 3.09 12.15
CA PHE A 67 23.25 2.08 12.67
C PHE A 67 21.78 2.42 12.44
N SER A 68 21.39 3.68 12.64
CA SER A 68 20.01 4.12 12.41
C SER A 68 19.64 3.93 10.93
N ASN A 69 20.52 4.32 10.01
CA ASN A 69 20.26 4.22 8.58
C ASN A 69 20.06 2.79 8.08
N ILE A 70 20.81 1.82 8.61
CA ILE A 70 20.65 0.41 8.20
C ILE A 70 19.22 -0.07 8.55
N ILE A 71 18.75 0.21 9.76
CA ILE A 71 17.39 -0.18 10.18
C ILE A 71 16.33 0.53 9.34
N PHE A 72 16.46 1.84 9.13
CA PHE A 72 15.53 2.62 8.29
C PHE A 72 15.50 2.11 6.84
N PHE A 73 16.66 1.75 6.29
CA PHE A 73 16.78 1.22 4.94
C PHE A 73 16.04 -0.12 4.81
N TRP A 74 16.30 -1.08 5.70
CA TRP A 74 15.63 -2.38 5.66
C TRP A 74 14.11 -2.28 5.88
N LEU A 75 13.65 -1.37 6.73
CA LEU A 75 12.23 -1.07 6.87
C LEU A 75 11.62 -0.50 5.59
N ALA A 76 12.30 0.44 4.93
CA ALA A 76 11.85 0.98 3.65
C ALA A 76 11.79 -0.09 2.54
N VAL A 77 12.78 -1.00 2.48
CA VAL A 77 12.78 -2.15 1.57
C VAL A 77 11.60 -3.08 1.87
N PHE A 78 11.34 -3.37 3.14
CA PHE A 78 10.22 -4.21 3.55
C PHE A 78 8.86 -3.59 3.15
N ILE A 79 8.67 -2.29 3.43
CA ILE A 79 7.48 -1.54 3.03
C ILE A 79 7.33 -1.54 1.51
N PHE A 80 8.41 -1.29 0.77
CA PHE A 80 8.42 -1.33 -0.69
C PHE A 80 7.88 -2.67 -1.22
N ILE A 81 8.42 -3.79 -0.73
CA ILE A 81 7.98 -5.14 -1.13
C ILE A 81 6.50 -5.36 -0.80
N LEU A 82 6.06 -4.98 0.41
CA LEU A 82 4.66 -5.10 0.81
C LEU A 82 3.71 -4.32 -0.10
N TYR A 83 4.09 -3.10 -0.47
CA TYR A 83 3.25 -2.25 -1.31
C TYR A 83 3.16 -2.76 -2.75
N VAL A 84 4.19 -3.44 -3.27
CA VAL A 84 4.09 -4.19 -4.53
C VAL A 84 2.98 -5.25 -4.45
N PHE A 85 2.91 -6.00 -3.36
CA PHE A 85 1.82 -6.97 -3.17
C PHE A 85 0.44 -6.29 -3.05
N PHE A 86 0.36 -5.11 -2.44
CA PHE A 86 -0.91 -4.38 -2.29
C PHE A 86 -1.42 -3.83 -3.63
N ILE A 87 -0.52 -3.35 -4.49
CA ILE A 87 -0.83 -2.91 -5.85
C ILE A 87 -1.39 -4.10 -6.64
N SER A 88 -0.65 -5.20 -6.70
CA SER A 88 -1.06 -6.42 -7.41
C SER A 88 -2.42 -6.93 -6.96
N PHE A 89 -2.71 -6.86 -5.64
CA PHE A 89 -4.00 -7.24 -5.08
C PHE A 89 -5.18 -6.41 -5.61
N LEU A 90 -5.00 -5.09 -5.79
CA LEU A 90 -6.05 -4.19 -6.28
C LEU A 90 -6.16 -4.15 -7.81
N GLU A 91 -5.05 -4.32 -8.53
CA GLU A 91 -5.04 -4.38 -9.98
C GLU A 91 -5.70 -5.68 -10.50
N THR A 92 -5.44 -6.78 -9.81
CA THR A 92 -6.01 -8.10 -10.13
C THR A 92 -6.93 -8.58 -9.00
N PRO A 93 -8.11 -7.95 -8.83
CA PRO A 93 -9.02 -8.35 -7.77
C PRO A 93 -9.46 -9.80 -7.97
N ARG A 94 -9.55 -10.53 -6.87
CA ARG A 94 -9.89 -11.95 -6.88
C ARG A 94 -11.25 -12.17 -7.56
N ARG A 95 -11.34 -13.20 -8.41
CA ARG A 95 -12.53 -13.54 -9.20
C ARG A 95 -13.42 -14.63 -8.57
N TYR A 96 -13.10 -15.13 -7.37
CA TYR A 96 -13.86 -16.23 -6.79
C TYR A 96 -15.30 -15.81 -6.45
N ILE A 97 -16.23 -16.75 -6.61
CA ILE A 97 -17.62 -16.61 -6.17
C ILE A 97 -17.60 -16.56 -4.65
N LYS A 98 -18.04 -15.44 -4.05
CA LYS A 98 -18.28 -15.35 -2.60
C LYS A 98 -19.13 -16.56 -2.21
N ARG A 99 -18.60 -17.48 -1.38
CA ARG A 99 -19.43 -18.55 -0.79
C ARG A 99 -20.58 -17.83 -0.07
N LYS A 100 -21.82 -18.11 -0.49
CA LYS A 100 -23.02 -17.65 0.22
C LYS A 100 -22.82 -18.05 1.69
N LYS A 101 -22.76 -17.06 2.60
CA LYS A 101 -23.00 -17.34 4.01
C LYS A 101 -24.43 -17.86 4.07
N TRP A 102 -24.59 -19.14 4.38
CA TRP A 102 -25.87 -19.68 4.77
C TRP A 102 -26.31 -18.88 6.00
N LYS A 103 -27.47 -18.24 5.88
CA LYS A 103 -28.13 -17.54 6.98
C LYS A 103 -28.92 -18.56 7.78
#